data_AF-A0A7D9ID01-F1
#
_entry.id   AF-A0A7D9ID01-F1
#
_cell.length_a   1.000
_cell.length_b   1.000
_cell.length_c   1.000
_cell.angle_alpha   90.00
_cell.angle_beta   90.00
_cell.angle_gamma   90.00
#
_symmetry.space_group_name_H-M   'P 1'
#
loop_
_entity.id
_entity.type
_entity.pdbx_description
1 polymer ?
#
loop_
_entity_poly.entity_id
_entity_poly.type
_entity_poly.pdbx_seq_one_letter_code
_entity_poly.pdbx_strand_id
1 'polypeptide(L)'
;MSLPEDYRCFLRIHNGQKNINRPGVLGSTHIANHFKREAILNVKAATLSLAHMHGGLRGCIPITLCVINTCGHYMAITEEAGHKHGRVFWPSLDNETINLNGDGRMNCFIMADNFTLWFISYAESLVKEHYPVIRGEIFPYKSASEHTGDNDITVKTATCFLPEQSNVNPPHFFFTYRITISMDQSVPKDGSCKLETRHWYITDGNGEKEEVHGEAVVGSYPTMVPGGRHDYVSCTSFTTPTGTMEGHYTFKFLNREGTTNAKIAPMHFKAPPIELASERQRRRNAKLNIASCTDSDSD
;
A
#
# COMPACT_ATOMS: atom_id res chain seq x y z
N MET A 1 4.34 6.41 -31.06
CA MET A 1 3.07 6.56 -30.31
C MET A 1 3.21 7.71 -29.31
N SER A 2 2.16 8.51 -29.12
CA SER A 2 2.15 9.61 -28.15
C SER A 2 1.76 9.15 -26.75
N LEU A 3 2.36 9.75 -25.72
CA LEU A 3 1.93 9.58 -24.34
C LEU A 3 0.51 10.16 -24.11
N PRO A 4 -0.27 9.63 -23.15
CA PRO A 4 -1.53 10.23 -22.72
C PRO A 4 -1.41 11.73 -22.40
N GLU A 5 -2.43 12.52 -22.74
CA GLU A 5 -2.38 13.98 -22.65
C GLU A 5 -2.15 14.50 -21.22
N ASP A 6 -2.78 13.86 -20.25
CA ASP A 6 -2.65 14.16 -18.83
C ASP A 6 -1.23 13.93 -18.32
N TYR A 7 -0.62 12.80 -18.69
CA TYR A 7 0.75 12.50 -18.34
C TYR A 7 1.73 13.49 -19.01
N ARG A 8 1.47 13.90 -20.26
CA ARG A 8 2.25 14.95 -20.93
C ARG A 8 2.14 16.28 -20.22
N CYS A 9 0.95 16.65 -19.75
CA CYS A 9 0.73 17.87 -18.97
C CYS A 9 1.55 17.82 -17.67
N PHE A 10 1.48 16.71 -16.93
CA PHE A 10 2.26 16.51 -15.72
C PHE A 10 3.77 16.61 -15.97
N LEU A 11 4.27 15.99 -17.05
CA LEU A 11 5.68 16.06 -17.42
C LEU A 11 6.12 17.47 -17.80
N ARG A 12 5.25 18.31 -18.38
CA ARG A 12 5.56 19.72 -18.64
C ARG A 12 5.70 20.54 -17.35
N ILE A 13 4.90 20.21 -16.33
CA ILE A 13 4.89 20.92 -15.05
C ILE A 13 6.06 20.48 -14.17
N HIS A 14 6.27 19.17 -14.03
CA HIS A 14 7.16 18.60 -13.02
C HIS A 14 8.39 17.88 -13.62
N ASN A 15 8.26 17.28 -14.80
CA ASN A 15 9.29 16.51 -15.50
C ASN A 15 10.08 15.51 -14.61
N GLY A 16 9.36 14.67 -13.86
CA GLY A 16 9.95 13.71 -12.92
C GLY A 16 10.68 14.33 -11.73
N GLN A 17 11.07 13.52 -10.76
CA GLN A 17 11.74 14.01 -9.55
C GLN A 17 13.25 14.15 -9.76
N LYS A 18 13.79 15.35 -9.49
CA LYS A 18 15.23 15.64 -9.64
C LYS A 18 16.10 15.11 -8.49
N ASN A 19 15.55 14.98 -7.29
CA ASN A 19 16.31 14.63 -6.08
C ASN A 19 15.94 13.25 -5.54
N ILE A 20 16.74 12.24 -5.88
CA ILE A 20 16.59 10.86 -5.39
C ILE A 20 17.19 10.69 -3.98
N ASN A 21 17.58 11.77 -3.31
CA ASN A 21 18.13 11.72 -1.94
C ASN A 21 17.15 12.26 -0.87
N ARG A 22 15.95 12.71 -1.26
CA ARG A 22 14.85 13.07 -0.34
C ARG A 22 13.62 12.21 -0.61
N PRO A 23 12.73 11.98 0.37
CA PRO A 23 11.47 11.28 0.14
C PRO A 23 10.78 11.78 -1.12
N GLY A 24 10.29 10.84 -1.93
CA GLY A 24 9.62 11.18 -3.17
C GLY A 24 8.34 11.97 -2.92
N VAL A 25 7.75 12.53 -3.97
CA VAL A 25 6.41 13.17 -3.88
C VAL A 25 5.35 12.14 -3.52
N LEU A 26 5.67 10.85 -3.70
CA LEU A 26 4.85 9.71 -3.31
C LEU A 26 5.09 9.24 -1.87
N GLY A 27 6.07 9.80 -1.18
CA GLY A 27 6.41 9.45 0.20
C GLY A 27 7.28 8.21 0.34
N SER A 28 7.29 7.68 1.56
CA SER A 28 8.05 6.49 1.94
C SER A 28 7.30 5.65 2.98
N THR A 29 7.59 4.35 3.00
CA THR A 29 7.03 3.39 3.97
C THR A 29 8.15 2.53 4.52
N HIS A 30 8.30 2.48 5.84
CA HIS A 30 9.37 1.73 6.50
C HIS A 30 8.81 0.88 7.64
N ILE A 31 9.16 -0.41 7.64
CA ILE A 31 9.06 -1.34 8.77
C ILE A 31 10.42 -1.99 9.00
N ALA A 32 10.61 -2.70 10.11
CA ALA A 32 11.91 -3.23 10.54
C ALA A 32 12.78 -3.82 9.42
N ASN A 33 12.17 -4.61 8.51
CA ASN A 33 12.88 -5.28 7.42
C ASN A 33 12.44 -4.85 6.01
N HIS A 34 11.66 -3.77 5.86
CA HIS A 34 11.18 -3.32 4.55
C HIS A 34 11.20 -1.81 4.43
N PHE A 35 11.75 -1.32 3.33
CA PHE A 35 11.86 0.10 3.04
C PHE A 35 11.41 0.35 1.60
N LYS A 36 10.34 1.13 1.45
CA LYS A 36 9.82 1.57 0.15
C LYS A 36 9.94 3.07 0.02
N ARG A 37 10.45 3.53 -1.12
CA ARG A 37 10.51 4.93 -1.48
C ARG A 37 10.37 5.09 -2.99
N GLU A 38 9.22 5.60 -3.41
CA GLU A 38 8.89 5.72 -4.82
C GLU A 38 9.20 7.13 -5.33
N ALA A 39 9.82 7.19 -6.52
CA ALA A 39 10.04 8.44 -7.23
C ALA A 39 9.34 8.44 -8.58
N ILE A 40 8.75 9.57 -8.97
CA ILE A 40 8.21 9.75 -10.33
C ILE A 40 9.37 9.94 -11.31
N LEU A 41 9.40 9.14 -12.36
CA LEU A 41 10.46 9.15 -13.37
C LEU A 41 10.24 10.26 -14.41
N ASN A 42 11.34 10.80 -14.94
CA ASN A 42 11.29 11.61 -16.16
C ASN A 42 11.30 10.71 -17.41
N VAL A 43 11.00 11.26 -18.59
CA VAL A 43 10.91 10.48 -19.84
C VAL A 43 12.21 9.74 -20.16
N LYS A 44 13.37 10.37 -19.96
CA LYS A 44 14.67 9.74 -20.25
C LYS A 44 14.93 8.55 -19.34
N ALA A 45 14.64 8.67 -18.03
CA ALA A 45 14.75 7.57 -17.08
C ALA A 45 13.75 6.46 -17.41
N ALA A 46 12.49 6.82 -17.70
CA ALA A 46 11.44 5.87 -18.03
C ALA A 46 11.74 5.07 -19.32
N THR A 47 12.41 5.69 -20.29
CA THR A 47 12.78 5.05 -21.56
C THR A 47 14.09 4.26 -21.48
N LEU A 48 15.09 4.72 -20.71
CA LEU A 48 16.36 4.00 -20.52
C LEU A 48 16.22 2.72 -19.67
N SER A 49 15.27 2.68 -18.75
CA SER A 49 14.99 1.48 -17.93
C SER A 49 14.34 0.31 -18.71
N LEU A 50 14.22 0.40 -20.05
CA LEU A 50 13.32 -0.45 -20.84
C LEU A 50 13.94 -1.01 -22.14
N ALA A 51 15.18 -1.49 -22.09
CA ALA A 51 15.79 -2.15 -23.25
C ALA A 51 15.47 -3.65 -23.39
N HIS A 52 14.97 -4.36 -22.37
CA HIS A 52 14.75 -5.81 -22.47
C HIS A 52 13.64 -6.33 -21.55
N MET A 53 12.37 -5.93 -21.76
CA MET A 53 11.28 -6.43 -20.92
C MET A 53 10.25 -7.29 -21.65
N HIS A 54 9.81 -8.28 -20.89
CA HIS A 54 9.16 -9.52 -21.27
C HIS A 54 7.70 -9.33 -21.71
N GLY A 55 7.04 -10.40 -22.17
CA GLY A 55 5.75 -10.34 -22.88
C GLY A 55 4.65 -9.50 -22.22
N GLY A 56 4.59 -9.45 -20.89
CA GLY A 56 3.54 -8.73 -20.13
C GLY A 56 3.72 -7.21 -19.97
N LEU A 57 4.88 -6.67 -20.34
CA LEU A 57 5.18 -5.22 -20.27
C LEU A 57 5.44 -4.60 -21.65
N ARG A 58 5.23 -5.37 -22.74
CA ARG A 58 5.34 -4.84 -24.10
C ARG A 58 4.39 -3.65 -24.28
N GLY A 59 4.93 -2.57 -24.83
CA GLY A 59 4.21 -1.32 -25.03
C GLY A 59 3.80 -0.59 -23.74
N CYS A 60 4.46 -0.87 -22.61
CA CYS A 60 4.26 -0.19 -21.34
C CYS A 60 5.52 0.61 -20.95
N ILE A 61 5.36 1.65 -20.12
CA ILE A 61 6.47 2.45 -19.56
C ILE A 61 6.38 2.51 -18.03
N PRO A 62 7.49 2.52 -17.28
CA PRO A 62 7.47 2.79 -15.85
C PRO A 62 7.19 4.28 -15.61
N ILE A 63 6.27 4.57 -14.69
CA ILE A 63 5.99 5.94 -14.21
C ILE A 63 6.74 6.20 -12.91
N THR A 64 6.82 5.19 -12.04
CA THR A 64 7.48 5.31 -10.74
C THR A 64 8.50 4.19 -10.55
N LEU A 65 9.47 4.43 -9.69
CA LEU A 65 10.46 3.43 -9.31
C LEU A 65 10.73 3.50 -7.81
N CYS A 66 10.66 2.36 -7.15
CA CYS A 66 11.20 2.11 -5.84
C CYS A 66 12.71 1.92 -5.98
N VAL A 67 13.48 2.82 -5.38
CA VAL A 67 14.93 2.89 -5.57
C VAL A 67 15.71 1.74 -4.95
N ILE A 68 15.07 0.93 -4.11
CA ILE A 68 15.73 -0.18 -3.39
C ILE A 68 15.47 -1.52 -4.06
N ASN A 69 14.21 -1.84 -4.35
CA ASN A 69 13.84 -3.14 -4.94
C ASN A 69 13.47 -3.06 -6.42
N THR A 70 13.62 -1.88 -7.05
CA THR A 70 13.33 -1.62 -8.47
C THR A 70 11.89 -1.87 -8.92
N CYS A 71 10.98 -2.18 -7.98
CA CYS A 71 9.56 -2.29 -8.29
C CYS A 71 8.97 -0.90 -8.54
N GLY A 72 7.85 -0.81 -9.23
CA GLY A 72 7.17 0.47 -9.43
C GLY A 72 5.95 0.35 -10.31
N HIS A 73 5.19 1.43 -10.41
CA HIS A 73 4.00 1.54 -11.25
C HIS A 73 4.35 1.73 -12.73
N TYR A 74 3.59 1.08 -13.61
CA TYR A 74 3.72 1.15 -15.06
C TYR A 74 2.45 1.72 -15.68
N MET A 75 2.55 2.20 -16.91
CA MET A 75 1.41 2.61 -17.71
C MET A 75 1.48 2.01 -19.11
N ALA A 76 0.35 1.48 -19.56
CA ALA A 76 0.19 0.95 -20.89
C ALA A 76 0.08 2.09 -21.92
N ILE A 77 1.03 2.17 -22.84
CA ILE A 77 0.99 3.11 -23.98
C ILE A 77 0.33 2.46 -25.18
N THR A 78 0.34 1.13 -25.24
CA THR A 78 -0.33 0.31 -26.25
C THR A 78 -1.19 -0.74 -25.55
N GLU A 79 -2.04 -1.40 -26.34
CA GLU A 79 -2.85 -2.52 -25.85
C GLU A 79 -2.22 -3.90 -26.16
N GLU A 80 -0.97 -3.93 -26.65
CA GLU A 80 -0.27 -5.14 -27.11
C GLU A 80 -0.14 -6.21 -26.02
N ALA A 81 0.07 -5.78 -24.77
CA ALA A 81 0.14 -6.67 -23.60
C ALA A 81 -1.23 -6.99 -22.98
N GLY A 82 -2.33 -6.59 -23.62
CA GLY A 82 -3.70 -6.83 -23.13
C GLY A 82 -4.18 -5.84 -22.05
N HIS A 83 -3.38 -4.84 -21.73
CA HIS A 83 -3.76 -3.71 -20.88
C HIS A 83 -4.58 -2.69 -21.68
N LYS A 84 -5.47 -1.94 -21.02
CA LYS A 84 -6.17 -0.81 -21.65
C LYS A 84 -5.19 0.34 -21.85
N HIS A 85 -5.27 1.06 -22.96
CA HIS A 85 -4.44 2.24 -23.20
C HIS A 85 -4.60 3.28 -22.07
N GLY A 86 -3.48 3.85 -21.60
CA GLY A 86 -3.43 4.83 -20.51
C GLY A 86 -3.51 4.25 -19.11
N ARG A 87 -3.86 2.97 -18.96
CA ARG A 87 -4.03 2.33 -17.66
C ARG A 87 -2.72 2.25 -16.91
N VAL A 88 -2.78 2.63 -15.63
CA VAL A 88 -1.66 2.51 -14.69
C VAL A 88 -1.81 1.14 -14.01
N PHE A 89 -0.75 0.35 -13.89
CA PHE A 89 -0.77 -0.95 -13.18
C PHE A 89 0.56 -1.34 -12.49
N TRP A 90 0.50 -2.22 -11.49
CA TRP A 90 1.69 -2.75 -10.82
C TRP A 90 2.13 -3.96 -11.65
N PRO A 91 3.39 -4.05 -12.05
CA PRO A 91 3.84 -5.07 -12.95
C PRO A 91 3.72 -6.41 -12.24
N SER A 92 3.05 -7.34 -12.92
CA SER A 92 3.07 -8.75 -12.57
C SER A 92 4.41 -9.31 -13.09
N LEU A 93 5.21 -9.97 -12.24
CA LEU A 93 6.31 -10.84 -12.68
C LEU A 93 5.68 -12.07 -13.36
N ASP A 94 5.22 -11.88 -14.60
CA ASP A 94 4.65 -12.97 -15.39
C ASP A 94 5.74 -14.01 -15.72
N ASN A 95 5.33 -15.27 -15.63
CA ASN A 95 6.14 -16.48 -15.46
C ASN A 95 6.94 -16.96 -16.69
N GLU A 96 7.40 -16.08 -17.58
CA GLU A 96 8.25 -16.51 -18.70
C GLU A 96 9.72 -16.15 -18.55
N THR A 97 10.11 -15.39 -17.51
CA THR A 97 11.46 -14.79 -17.48
C THR A 97 12.23 -14.89 -16.17
N ILE A 98 11.79 -15.75 -15.26
CA ILE A 98 12.64 -16.22 -14.17
C ILE A 98 12.48 -17.74 -14.07
N ASN A 99 13.09 -18.46 -15.02
CA ASN A 99 13.49 -19.86 -14.79
C ASN A 99 14.77 -19.84 -13.92
N LEU A 100 14.62 -19.41 -12.67
CA LEU A 100 15.48 -19.86 -11.57
C LEU A 100 14.57 -20.76 -10.73
N ASN A 101 14.87 -22.06 -10.75
CA ASN A 101 14.15 -23.12 -10.09
C ASN A 101 13.56 -22.70 -8.72
N GLY A 102 12.23 -22.73 -8.61
CA GLY A 102 11.49 -22.67 -7.35
C GLY A 102 10.60 -21.44 -7.17
N ASP A 103 9.29 -21.64 -7.36
CA ASP A 103 8.19 -20.76 -6.95
C ASP A 103 7.99 -19.48 -7.78
N GLY A 104 7.47 -19.69 -9.00
CA GLY A 104 6.98 -18.62 -9.87
C GLY A 104 5.84 -17.85 -9.23
N ARG A 105 6.14 -16.66 -8.72
CA ARG A 105 5.15 -15.76 -8.11
C ARG A 105 5.32 -14.36 -8.68
N MET A 106 4.28 -13.86 -9.35
CA MET A 106 3.59 -12.63 -8.96
C MET A 106 2.24 -12.57 -9.63
N ASN A 107 1.30 -11.94 -8.93
CA ASN A 107 -0.05 -11.75 -9.41
C ASN A 107 -0.46 -10.28 -9.43
N CYS A 108 -1.61 -10.08 -10.03
CA CYS A 108 -1.96 -8.87 -10.71
C CYS A 108 -2.73 -7.89 -9.82
N PHE A 109 -2.31 -6.64 -9.80
CA PHE A 109 -3.03 -5.57 -9.12
C PHE A 109 -3.60 -4.60 -10.14
N ILE A 110 -4.90 -4.34 -10.04
CA ILE A 110 -5.57 -3.26 -10.76
C ILE A 110 -5.16 -1.95 -10.13
N MET A 111 -4.77 -1.05 -11.00
CA MET A 111 -4.65 0.35 -10.68
C MET A 111 -5.48 1.17 -11.67
N ALA A 112 -5.49 2.48 -11.43
CA ALA A 112 -6.48 3.39 -11.99
C ALA A 112 -6.55 3.35 -13.53
N ASP A 113 -7.71 3.71 -14.05
CA ASP A 113 -7.97 3.69 -15.51
C ASP A 113 -7.04 4.62 -16.30
N ASN A 114 -6.50 5.66 -15.65
CA ASN A 114 -5.51 6.55 -16.24
C ASN A 114 -4.62 7.21 -15.17
N PHE A 115 -3.59 7.92 -15.64
CA PHE A 115 -2.65 8.64 -14.79
C PHE A 115 -3.34 9.72 -13.94
N THR A 116 -4.30 10.47 -14.51
CA THR A 116 -5.07 11.49 -13.79
C THR A 116 -5.76 10.92 -12.56
N LEU A 117 -6.53 9.85 -12.70
CA LEU A 117 -7.26 9.24 -11.60
C LEU A 117 -6.32 8.68 -10.52
N TRP A 118 -5.21 8.06 -10.94
CA TRP A 118 -4.19 7.59 -10.01
C TRP A 118 -3.57 8.74 -9.20
N PHE A 119 -3.12 9.80 -9.88
CA PHE A 119 -2.43 10.92 -9.25
C PHE A 119 -3.38 11.78 -8.40
N ILE A 120 -4.59 12.06 -8.86
CA ILE A 120 -5.60 12.80 -8.10
C ILE A 120 -5.98 12.02 -6.84
N SER A 121 -6.21 10.71 -6.92
CA SER A 121 -6.53 9.89 -5.74
C SER A 121 -5.42 9.96 -4.67
N TYR A 122 -4.16 9.97 -5.11
CA TYR A 122 -3.02 10.18 -4.23
C TYR A 122 -3.04 11.59 -3.60
N ALA A 123 -3.18 12.64 -4.42
CA ALA A 123 -3.18 14.03 -3.97
C ALA A 123 -4.35 14.33 -3.01
N GLU A 124 -5.55 13.83 -3.29
CA GLU A 124 -6.70 13.95 -2.40
C GLU A 124 -6.47 13.28 -1.06
N SER A 125 -5.84 12.10 -1.05
CA SER A 125 -5.51 11.38 0.17
C SER A 125 -4.48 12.14 1.01
N LEU A 126 -3.56 12.87 0.37
CA LEU A 126 -2.64 13.77 1.06
C LEU A 126 -3.37 14.99 1.65
N VAL A 127 -4.24 15.64 0.88
CA VAL A 127 -4.98 16.84 1.30
C VAL A 127 -5.98 16.54 2.42
N LYS A 128 -6.63 15.37 2.40
CA LYS A 128 -7.58 14.92 3.43
C LYS A 128 -6.89 14.36 4.68
N GLU A 129 -5.57 14.55 4.82
CA GLU A 129 -4.74 14.00 5.91
C GLU A 129 -4.85 12.48 6.08
N HIS A 130 -5.27 11.76 5.03
CA HIS A 130 -5.22 10.31 5.07
C HIS A 130 -3.78 9.85 5.12
N TYR A 131 -2.89 10.47 4.34
CA TYR A 131 -1.44 10.23 4.39
C TYR A 131 -0.76 11.14 5.42
N PRO A 132 -0.36 10.60 6.58
CA PRO A 132 0.31 11.40 7.58
C PRO A 132 1.67 11.89 7.11
N VAL A 133 1.97 13.15 7.45
CA VAL A 133 3.29 13.76 7.22
C VAL A 133 4.05 13.83 8.53
N ILE A 134 5.13 13.07 8.66
CA ILE A 134 5.98 13.05 9.87
C ILE A 134 7.33 13.63 9.48
N ARG A 135 7.77 14.71 10.13
CA ARG A 135 9.07 15.38 9.87
C ARG A 135 9.30 15.71 8.38
N GLY A 136 8.22 16.05 7.67
CA GLY A 136 8.26 16.40 6.25
C GLY A 136 8.24 15.19 5.29
N GLU A 137 8.09 13.97 5.79
CA GLU A 137 7.97 12.75 4.98
C GLU A 137 6.52 12.27 4.94
N ILE A 138 6.02 11.93 3.74
CA ILE A 138 4.66 11.42 3.54
C ILE A 138 4.68 9.91 3.75
N PHE A 139 3.78 9.38 4.59
CA PHE A 139 3.60 7.94 4.73
C PHE A 139 2.25 7.54 4.13
N PRO A 140 2.21 6.72 3.08
CA PRO A 140 0.99 6.42 2.32
C PRO A 140 0.06 5.41 3.02
N TYR A 141 -0.14 5.55 4.33
CA TYR A 141 -1.17 4.80 5.07
C TYR A 141 -2.52 5.45 4.85
N LYS A 142 -3.56 4.68 4.53
CA LYS A 142 -4.93 5.20 4.55
C LYS A 142 -5.38 5.28 6.01
N SER A 143 -5.71 6.48 6.48
CA SER A 143 -6.27 6.69 7.83
C SER A 143 -7.44 5.74 8.06
N ALA A 144 -7.40 5.01 9.17
CA ALA A 144 -8.43 4.07 9.56
C ALA A 144 -8.71 4.28 11.04
N SER A 145 -9.95 4.59 11.38
CA SER A 145 -10.50 4.59 12.75
C SER A 145 -9.72 5.34 13.85
N GLU A 146 -10.46 6.14 14.61
CA GLU A 146 -10.01 6.75 15.85
C GLU A 146 -10.99 6.33 16.93
N HIS A 147 -10.47 6.00 18.12
CA HIS A 147 -11.30 5.78 19.28
C HIS A 147 -10.61 6.31 20.52
N THR A 148 -11.33 7.16 21.27
CA THR A 148 -10.95 7.57 22.61
C THR A 148 -11.70 6.68 23.59
N GLY A 149 -10.93 5.88 24.33
CA GLY A 149 -11.45 4.96 25.33
C GLY A 149 -11.29 5.50 26.75
N ASP A 150 -11.16 4.58 27.70
CA ASP A 150 -11.01 4.92 29.10
C ASP A 150 -9.75 5.77 29.35
N ASN A 151 -9.81 6.59 30.41
CA ASN A 151 -8.69 7.42 30.86
C ASN A 151 -8.16 8.37 29.77
N ASP A 152 -9.04 8.79 28.86
CA ASP A 152 -8.77 9.66 27.71
C ASP A 152 -7.57 9.24 26.87
N ILE A 153 -7.40 7.91 26.72
CA ILE A 153 -6.43 7.33 25.79
C ILE A 153 -7.10 7.18 24.43
N THR A 154 -6.55 7.90 23.45
CA THR A 154 -6.95 7.81 22.05
C THR A 154 -6.03 6.88 21.27
N VAL A 155 -6.61 5.91 20.56
CA VAL A 155 -5.90 5.07 19.60
C VAL A 155 -6.36 5.43 18.19
N LYS A 156 -5.42 5.90 17.37
CA LYS A 156 -5.60 6.13 15.93
C LYS A 156 -4.90 5.04 15.14
N THR A 157 -5.55 4.54 14.10
CA THR A 157 -4.93 3.55 13.22
C THR A 157 -4.80 4.05 11.78
N ALA A 158 -3.98 3.39 10.98
CA ALA A 158 -3.88 3.64 9.55
C ALA A 158 -3.31 2.40 8.87
N THR A 159 -3.83 1.98 7.72
CA THR A 159 -3.43 0.74 7.03
C THR A 159 -2.86 1.03 5.64
N CYS A 160 -1.90 0.22 5.18
CA CYS A 160 -1.26 0.36 3.87
C CYS A 160 -1.06 -1.02 3.25
N PHE A 161 -1.48 -1.20 2.01
CA PHE A 161 -1.24 -2.41 1.24
C PHE A 161 0.15 -2.40 0.60
N LEU A 162 0.89 -3.50 0.66
CA LEU A 162 2.23 -3.64 0.08
C LEU A 162 2.21 -4.63 -1.11
N PRO A 163 2.02 -4.13 -2.37
CA PRO A 163 1.93 -5.00 -3.54
C PRO A 163 3.21 -5.81 -3.78
N GLU A 164 4.38 -5.26 -3.47
CA GLU A 164 5.66 -5.95 -3.66
C GLU A 164 5.89 -7.18 -2.77
N GLN A 165 5.16 -7.32 -1.66
CA GLN A 165 5.20 -8.47 -0.76
C GLN A 165 3.92 -9.32 -0.85
N SER A 166 3.04 -9.00 -1.79
CA SER A 166 1.75 -9.62 -1.95
C SER A 166 1.67 -10.50 -3.19
N ASN A 167 0.79 -11.49 -3.14
CA ASN A 167 0.55 -12.46 -4.17
C ASN A 167 -0.94 -12.89 -4.16
N VAL A 168 -1.50 -13.22 -5.32
CA VAL A 168 -2.88 -13.72 -5.45
C VAL A 168 -2.89 -15.24 -5.56
N ASN A 169 -1.82 -15.84 -6.09
CA ASN A 169 -1.65 -17.27 -6.23
C ASN A 169 -0.20 -17.70 -5.92
N PRO A 170 0.05 -18.35 -4.77
CA PRO A 170 -0.92 -18.56 -3.69
C PRO A 170 -1.40 -17.21 -3.09
N PRO A 171 -2.64 -17.14 -2.57
CA PRO A 171 -3.16 -15.93 -1.95
C PRO A 171 -2.36 -15.54 -0.71
N HIS A 172 -1.76 -14.34 -0.74
CA HIS A 172 -0.97 -13.77 0.33
C HIS A 172 -0.97 -12.25 0.20
N PHE A 173 -1.79 -11.56 0.98
CA PHE A 173 -1.96 -10.11 0.91
C PHE A 173 -1.32 -9.46 2.12
N PHE A 174 -0.21 -8.77 1.88
CA PHE A 174 0.61 -8.17 2.92
C PHE A 174 0.23 -6.71 3.14
N PHE A 175 0.03 -6.35 4.41
CA PHE A 175 -0.34 -5.01 4.83
C PHE A 175 0.58 -4.54 5.95
N THR A 176 0.83 -3.24 5.97
CA THR A 176 1.38 -2.56 7.15
C THR A 176 0.29 -1.73 7.81
N TYR A 177 0.40 -1.54 9.11
CA TYR A 177 -0.45 -0.63 9.85
C TYR A 177 0.38 0.21 10.81
N ARG A 178 -0.03 1.47 10.97
CA ARG A 178 0.52 2.39 11.94
C ARG A 178 -0.51 2.63 13.03
N ILE A 179 -0.05 2.63 14.27
CA ILE A 179 -0.87 2.95 15.43
C ILE A 179 -0.25 4.12 16.17
N THR A 180 -1.09 5.09 16.50
CA THR A 180 -0.75 6.21 17.40
C THR A 180 -1.59 6.08 18.65
N ILE A 181 -0.93 6.01 19.80
CA ILE A 181 -1.54 6.01 21.13
C ILE A 181 -1.23 7.38 21.74
N SER A 182 -2.25 8.11 22.17
CA SER A 182 -2.08 9.42 22.83
C SER A 182 -2.96 9.53 24.07
N MET A 183 -2.50 10.28 25.07
CA MET A 183 -3.27 10.62 26.25
C MET A 183 -3.52 12.12 26.26
N ASP A 184 -4.76 12.54 26.50
CA ASP A 184 -5.10 13.95 26.55
C ASP A 184 -4.30 14.71 27.63
N GLN A 185 -4.01 15.98 27.37
CA GLN A 185 -3.21 16.81 28.28
C GLN A 185 -3.96 17.14 29.58
N SER A 186 -5.29 17.12 29.57
CA SER A 186 -6.15 17.40 30.72
C SER A 186 -6.22 16.27 31.74
N VAL A 187 -5.74 15.07 31.38
CA VAL A 187 -5.70 13.92 32.29
C VAL A 187 -4.84 14.26 33.52
N PRO A 188 -5.30 13.98 34.75
CA PRO A 188 -4.51 14.15 35.95
C PRO A 188 -3.22 13.31 35.95
N LYS A 189 -2.19 13.72 36.70
CA LYS A 189 -0.88 13.01 36.74
C LYS A 189 -0.99 11.57 37.26
N ASP A 190 -1.93 11.28 38.14
CA ASP A 190 -2.22 9.92 38.64
C ASP A 190 -2.92 9.03 37.60
N GLY A 191 -3.44 9.62 36.52
CA GLY A 191 -3.90 8.91 35.32
C GLY A 191 -2.77 8.35 34.45
N SER A 192 -1.51 8.65 34.75
CA SER A 192 -0.36 8.08 34.02
C SER A 192 -0.34 6.54 34.13
N CYS A 193 -0.15 5.86 33.01
CA CYS A 193 -0.22 4.41 32.93
C CYS A 193 0.79 3.85 31.94
N LYS A 194 1.11 2.55 32.05
CA LYS A 194 2.07 1.85 31.20
C LYS A 194 1.36 0.69 30.49
N LEU A 195 1.56 0.60 29.18
CA LEU A 195 1.03 -0.51 28.38
C LEU A 195 1.65 -1.81 28.89
N GLU A 196 0.83 -2.83 29.13
CA GLU A 196 1.29 -4.17 29.51
C GLU A 196 1.03 -5.17 28.39
N THR A 197 -0.20 -5.24 27.91
CA THR A 197 -0.61 -6.25 26.92
C THR A 197 -1.45 -5.64 25.80
N ARG A 198 -1.51 -6.39 24.70
CA ARG A 198 -2.39 -6.14 23.56
C ARG A 198 -3.23 -7.39 23.30
N HIS A 199 -4.47 -7.17 22.88
CA HIS A 199 -5.35 -8.21 22.41
C HIS A 199 -5.93 -7.79 21.05
N TRP A 200 -5.73 -8.63 20.04
CA TRP A 200 -6.26 -8.43 18.69
C TRP A 200 -7.29 -9.50 18.36
N TYR A 201 -8.38 -9.06 17.76
CA TYR A 201 -9.34 -9.88 17.03
C TYR A 201 -9.13 -9.59 15.55
N ILE A 202 -8.71 -10.59 14.80
CA ILE A 202 -8.39 -10.53 13.38
C ILE A 202 -9.47 -11.32 12.67
N THR A 203 -10.07 -10.77 11.62
CA THR A 203 -11.05 -11.47 10.78
C THR A 203 -10.65 -11.32 9.32
N ASP A 204 -10.51 -12.43 8.62
CA ASP A 204 -10.20 -12.42 7.19
C ASP A 204 -11.44 -12.08 6.35
N GLY A 205 -11.30 -12.07 5.02
CA GLY A 205 -12.39 -11.77 4.09
C GLY A 205 -13.46 -12.87 3.99
N ASN A 206 -13.16 -14.07 4.48
CA ASN A 206 -14.09 -15.21 4.53
C ASN A 206 -14.81 -15.31 5.88
N GLY A 207 -14.44 -14.48 6.85
CA GLY A 207 -14.99 -14.49 8.21
C GLY A 207 -14.24 -15.40 9.18
N GLU A 208 -13.10 -15.98 8.78
CA GLU A 208 -12.23 -16.73 9.68
C GLU A 208 -11.63 -15.79 10.73
N LYS A 209 -11.65 -16.21 11.99
CA LYS A 209 -11.23 -15.39 13.13
C LYS A 209 -9.96 -15.94 13.75
N GLU A 210 -9.03 -15.03 14.05
CA GLU A 210 -7.82 -15.29 14.81
C GLU A 210 -7.73 -14.31 15.98
N GLU A 211 -7.29 -14.80 17.14
CA GLU A 211 -7.04 -13.98 18.31
C GLU A 211 -5.56 -13.98 18.64
N VAL A 212 -4.99 -12.78 18.81
CA VAL A 212 -3.58 -12.61 19.17
C VAL A 212 -3.50 -11.87 20.48
N HIS A 213 -3.08 -12.57 21.53
CA HIS A 213 -2.71 -11.99 22.80
C HIS A 213 -1.19 -11.90 22.93
N GLY A 214 -0.69 -10.79 23.46
CA GLY A 214 0.74 -10.69 23.74
C GLY A 214 1.10 -9.48 24.58
N GLU A 215 2.29 -9.54 25.18
CA GLU A 215 2.84 -8.44 25.95
C GLU A 215 3.47 -7.38 25.04
N ALA A 216 3.50 -6.14 25.51
CA ALA A 216 4.14 -5.00 24.85
C ALA A 216 3.50 -4.64 23.49
N VAL A 217 4.10 -3.66 22.81
CA VAL A 217 3.90 -3.36 21.39
C VAL A 217 5.26 -3.25 20.73
N VAL A 218 5.50 -4.03 19.68
CA VAL A 218 6.78 -4.08 18.94
C VAL A 218 8.03 -4.19 19.84
N GLY A 219 7.93 -4.94 20.94
CA GLY A 219 9.02 -5.12 21.92
C GLY A 219 9.18 -3.96 22.93
N SER A 220 8.24 -3.02 22.97
CA SER A 220 8.27 -1.85 23.86
C SER A 220 7.00 -1.74 24.72
N TYR A 221 7.15 -1.29 25.96
CA TYR A 221 6.03 -1.06 26.90
C TYR A 221 5.89 0.46 27.12
N PRO A 222 5.22 1.19 26.21
CA PRO A 222 5.13 2.64 26.28
C PRO A 222 4.43 3.10 27.56
N THR A 223 4.96 4.18 28.13
CA THR A 223 4.35 4.89 29.24
C THR A 223 3.57 6.08 28.72
N MET A 224 2.28 6.12 29.03
CA MET A 224 1.38 7.22 28.72
C MET A 224 1.29 8.15 29.94
N VAL A 225 1.68 9.40 29.73
CA VAL A 225 1.53 10.52 30.67
C VAL A 225 0.61 11.55 30.02
N PRO A 226 0.03 12.51 30.76
CA PRO A 226 -0.80 13.56 30.17
C PRO A 226 -0.06 14.31 29.06
N GLY A 227 -0.65 14.35 27.86
CA GLY A 227 -0.04 14.90 26.63
C GLY A 227 0.95 13.95 25.94
N GLY A 228 1.20 12.77 26.50
CA GLY A 228 2.08 11.75 25.96
C GLY A 228 1.54 11.13 24.68
N ARG A 229 2.47 10.78 23.79
CA ARG A 229 2.18 10.16 22.49
C ARG A 229 3.21 9.09 22.17
N HIS A 230 2.74 7.96 21.65
CA HIS A 230 3.56 6.88 21.15
C HIS A 230 3.06 6.43 19.77
N ASP A 231 3.97 6.33 18.80
CA ASP A 231 3.67 5.89 17.44
C ASP A 231 4.49 4.64 17.12
N TYR A 232 3.86 3.63 16.54
CA TYR A 232 4.57 2.46 16.03
C TYR A 232 3.96 1.94 14.72
N VAL A 233 4.75 1.17 13.98
CA VAL A 233 4.32 0.50 12.75
C VAL A 233 4.56 -0.99 12.90
N SER A 234 3.61 -1.79 12.43
CA SER A 234 3.72 -3.24 12.33
C SER A 234 3.06 -3.73 11.03
N CYS A 235 3.00 -5.04 10.83
CA CYS A 235 2.44 -5.65 9.64
C CYS A 235 1.53 -6.84 9.97
N THR A 236 0.72 -7.21 8.99
CA THR A 236 -0.10 -8.42 9.00
C THR A 236 -0.25 -8.94 7.57
N SER A 237 -0.62 -10.20 7.42
CA SER A 237 -0.90 -10.82 6.13
C SER A 237 -2.22 -11.58 6.19
N PHE A 238 -2.98 -11.52 5.10
CA PHE A 238 -4.22 -12.29 4.92
C PHE A 238 -4.10 -13.23 3.72
N THR A 239 -4.85 -14.34 3.74
CA THR A 239 -5.09 -15.18 2.54
C THR A 239 -6.18 -14.58 1.64
N THR A 240 -6.89 -13.56 2.11
CA THR A 240 -7.95 -12.83 1.40
C THR A 240 -7.52 -11.39 1.07
N PRO A 241 -8.06 -10.78 0.00
CA PRO A 241 -7.73 -9.40 -0.38
C PRO A 241 -8.29 -8.35 0.60
N THR A 242 -9.15 -8.77 1.52
CA THR A 242 -9.75 -7.94 2.56
C THR A 242 -9.63 -8.60 3.92
N GLY A 243 -9.63 -7.81 4.98
CA GLY A 243 -9.68 -8.28 6.36
C GLY A 243 -9.95 -7.13 7.33
N THR A 244 -10.19 -7.45 8.58
CA THR A 244 -10.38 -6.47 9.66
C THR A 244 -9.56 -6.86 10.88
N MET A 245 -9.06 -5.87 11.61
CA MET A 245 -8.50 -6.07 12.94
C MET A 245 -9.13 -5.08 13.91
N GLU A 246 -9.47 -5.52 15.10
CA GLU A 246 -9.90 -4.68 16.22
C GLU A 246 -9.36 -5.25 17.52
N GLY A 247 -9.51 -4.54 18.63
CA GLY A 247 -8.92 -5.03 19.86
C GLY A 247 -8.90 -4.03 21.00
N HIS A 248 -7.98 -4.27 21.94
CA HIS A 248 -7.70 -3.34 23.02
C HIS A 248 -6.26 -3.50 23.52
N TYR A 249 -5.76 -2.45 24.13
CA TYR A 249 -4.58 -2.48 24.99
C TYR A 249 -5.01 -2.48 26.44
N THR A 250 -4.27 -3.18 27.28
CA THR A 250 -4.39 -3.05 28.74
C THR A 250 -3.19 -2.29 29.27
N PHE A 251 -3.49 -1.24 30.03
CA PHE A 251 -2.52 -0.40 30.72
C PHE A 251 -2.64 -0.59 32.21
N LYS A 252 -1.49 -0.61 32.90
CA LYS A 252 -1.43 -0.55 34.37
C LYS A 252 -1.12 0.87 34.82
N PHE A 253 -1.87 1.37 35.80
CA PHE A 253 -1.59 2.68 36.38
C PHE A 253 -0.22 2.71 37.07
N LEU A 254 0.49 3.83 36.97
CA LEU A 254 1.81 3.98 37.59
C LEU A 254 1.71 4.39 39.07
N ASN A 255 0.70 5.19 39.38
CA ASN A 255 0.57 5.88 40.68
C ASN A 255 -0.59 5.36 41.53
N ARG A 256 -1.28 4.31 41.08
CA ARG A 256 -2.38 3.65 41.79
C ARG A 256 -2.51 2.18 41.35
N GLU A 257 -3.26 1.40 42.12
CA GLU A 257 -3.61 0.03 41.72
C GLU A 257 -4.67 0.01 40.62
N GLY A 258 -4.72 -1.10 39.89
CA GLY A 258 -5.69 -1.34 38.82
C GLY A 258 -5.15 -1.10 37.42
N THR A 259 -6.00 -1.40 36.45
CA THR A 259 -5.72 -1.31 35.02
C THR A 259 -6.80 -0.49 34.31
N THR A 260 -6.50 -0.06 33.10
CA THR A 260 -7.45 0.60 32.19
C THR A 260 -7.25 0.07 30.78
N ASN A 261 -8.32 0.03 29.99
CA ASN A 261 -8.27 -0.48 28.63
C ASN A 261 -8.44 0.66 27.62
N ALA A 262 -7.61 0.64 26.58
CA ALA A 262 -7.79 1.50 25.42
C ALA A 262 -8.29 0.64 24.25
N LYS A 263 -9.54 0.85 23.83
CA LYS A 263 -10.13 0.11 22.71
C LYS A 263 -9.53 0.59 21.38
N ILE A 264 -9.30 -0.37 20.49
CA ILE A 264 -8.85 -0.18 19.12
C ILE A 264 -10.06 -0.40 18.23
N ALA A 265 -10.55 0.66 17.59
CA ALA A 265 -11.68 0.55 16.69
C ALA A 265 -11.31 -0.25 15.42
N PRO A 266 -12.28 -0.93 14.78
CA PRO A 266 -12.06 -1.74 13.59
C PRO A 266 -11.24 -1.00 12.53
N MET A 267 -10.09 -1.56 12.20
CA MET A 267 -9.29 -1.16 11.05
C MET A 267 -9.53 -2.13 9.90
N HIS A 268 -9.81 -1.56 8.73
CA HIS A 268 -10.11 -2.32 7.52
C HIS A 268 -8.88 -2.40 6.63
N PHE A 269 -8.56 -3.62 6.19
CA PHE A 269 -7.53 -3.92 5.23
C PHE A 269 -8.20 -4.25 3.91
N LYS A 270 -7.79 -3.55 2.85
CA LYS A 270 -8.34 -3.71 1.51
C LYS A 270 -7.26 -3.56 0.46
N ALA A 271 -6.94 -4.66 -0.21
CA ALA A 271 -6.10 -4.63 -1.40
C ALA A 271 -6.83 -3.88 -2.53
N PRO A 272 -6.09 -3.25 -3.46
CA PRO A 272 -6.66 -2.79 -4.72
C PRO A 272 -7.38 -3.93 -5.47
N PRO A 273 -8.24 -3.61 -6.44
CA PRO A 273 -8.86 -4.65 -7.26
C PRO A 273 -7.81 -5.53 -7.94
N ILE A 274 -8.16 -6.76 -8.30
CA ILE A 274 -7.23 -7.75 -8.86
C ILE A 274 -7.62 -8.00 -10.33
N GLU A 275 -6.65 -8.12 -11.23
CA GLU A 275 -6.89 -8.37 -12.67
C GLU A 275 -6.05 -9.51 -13.20
N LEU A 276 -6.62 -10.71 -13.30
CA LEU A 276 -5.84 -11.91 -13.51
C LEU A 276 -5.12 -11.93 -14.87
N ALA A 277 -3.94 -12.55 -14.91
CA ALA A 277 -3.16 -12.71 -16.14
C ALA A 277 -3.96 -13.43 -17.24
N SER A 278 -4.77 -14.42 -16.86
CA SER A 278 -5.69 -15.13 -17.76
C SER A 278 -6.74 -14.21 -18.39
N GLU A 279 -7.26 -13.23 -17.64
CA GLU A 279 -8.20 -12.22 -18.16
C GLU A 279 -7.52 -11.24 -19.11
N ARG A 280 -6.25 -10.87 -18.85
CA ARG A 280 -5.43 -10.09 -19.80
C ARG A 280 -5.20 -10.87 -21.10
N GLN A 281 -4.78 -12.13 -21.00
CA GLN A 281 -4.54 -13.00 -22.15
C GLN A 281 -5.81 -13.22 -22.97
N ARG A 282 -6.96 -13.45 -22.33
CA ARG A 282 -8.26 -13.57 -23.02
C ARG A 282 -8.59 -12.32 -23.85
N ARG A 283 -8.42 -11.12 -23.28
CA ARG A 283 -8.64 -9.85 -24.02
C ARG A 283 -7.68 -9.69 -25.19
N ARG A 284 -6.41 -10.04 -25.00
CA ARG A 284 -5.41 -10.00 -26.07
C ARG A 284 -5.79 -10.94 -27.22
N ASN A 285 -6.14 -12.18 -26.92
CA ASN A 285 -6.54 -13.17 -27.93
C ASN A 285 -7.83 -12.76 -28.65
N ALA A 286 -8.82 -12.22 -27.93
CA ALA A 286 -10.04 -11.71 -28.53
C ALA A 286 -9.76 -10.59 -29.56
N LYS A 287 -8.82 -9.67 -29.28
CA LYS A 287 -8.43 -8.62 -30.23
C LYS A 287 -7.71 -9.16 -31.47
N LEU A 288 -6.83 -10.15 -31.29
CA LEU A 288 -6.14 -10.79 -32.42
C LEU A 288 -7.13 -11.49 -33.34
N ASN A 289 -8.12 -12.19 -32.78
CA ASN A 289 -9.16 -12.86 -33.56
C ASN A 289 -10.06 -11.87 -34.33
N ILE A 290 -10.38 -10.72 -33.74
CA ILE A 290 -11.14 -9.67 -34.44
C ILE A 290 -10.33 -9.10 -35.60
N ALA A 291 -9.03 -8.82 -35.38
CA ALA A 291 -8.15 -8.31 -36.44
C ALA A 291 -8.00 -9.31 -37.61
N SER A 292 -7.91 -10.61 -37.32
CA SER A 292 -7.85 -11.64 -38.36
C SER A 292 -9.14 -11.81 -39.16
N CYS A 293 -10.31 -11.55 -38.56
CA CYS A 293 -11.59 -11.59 -39.28
C CYS A 293 -11.81 -10.35 -40.16
N THR A 294 -11.32 -9.18 -39.74
CA THR A 294 -11.43 -7.96 -40.55
C THR A 294 -10.52 -7.99 -41.78
N ASP A 295 -9.40 -8.71 -41.71
CA ASP A 295 -8.48 -8.88 -42.85
C ASP A 295 -8.99 -9.95 -43.84
N SER A 296 -9.87 -10.88 -43.44
CA SER A 296 -10.45 -11.89 -44.35
C SER A 296 -11.67 -11.42 -45.14
N ASP A 297 -12.30 -10.32 -44.75
CA ASP A 297 -13.47 -9.73 -45.42
C ASP A 297 -13.11 -8.60 -46.41
N SER A 298 -11.81 -8.43 -46.71
CA SER A 298 -11.29 -7.38 -47.60
C SER A 298 -10.61 -7.87 -48.88
N ASP A 299 -10.83 -9.15 -49.25
CA ASP A 299 -10.44 -9.73 -50.56
C ASP A 299 -11.64 -9.94 -51.49
#